data_AF-A0A7C7T8H3-F1
#
_entry.id   AF-A0A7C7T8H3-F1
#
_cell.length_a   1.000
_cell.length_b   1.000
_cell.length_c   1.000
_cell.angle_alpha   90.00
_cell.angle_beta   90.00
_cell.angle_gamma   90.00
#
_symmetry.space_group_name_H-M   'P 1'
#
loop_
_entity.id
_entity.type
_entity.pdbx_description
1 polymer ?
#
loop_
_entity_poly.entity_id
_entity_poly.type
_entity_poly.pdbx_seq_one_letter_code
_entity_poly.pdbx_strand_id
1 'polypeptide(L)' 'KGIYAVSVRGSPSCKTHLGRLLSSVAADLGGSGGGHDKACGAVIPKRKMKKFLQEMNSRLG' A
#
# COMPACT_ATOMS: atom_id res chain seq x y z
N LYS A 1 -3.31 6.97 -19.52
CA LYS A 1 -3.97 6.04 -18.55
C LYS A 1 -2.93 5.04 -18.10
N GLY A 2 -2.85 4.68 -16.82
CA GLY A 2 -1.83 3.74 -16.36
C GLY A 2 -1.96 3.42 -14.87
N ILE A 3 -1.46 2.25 -14.50
CA ILE A 3 -1.42 1.73 -13.14
C ILE A 3 0.01 1.33 -12.78
N TYR A 4 0.31 1.33 -11.50
CA TYR A 4 1.49 0.67 -10.94
C TYR A 4 1.03 -0.52 -10.12
N ALA A 5 1.63 -1.68 -10.35
CA ALA A 5 1.57 -2.80 -9.44
C ALA A 5 2.66 -2.62 -8.37
N VAL A 6 2.27 -2.66 -7.10
CA VAL A 6 3.15 -2.46 -5.95
C VAL A 6 3.15 -3.73 -5.13
N SER A 7 4.34 -4.19 -4.73
CA SER A 7 4.53 -5.25 -3.75
C SER A 7 5.23 -4.67 -2.53
N VAL A 8 4.66 -4.87 -1.35
CA VAL A 8 5.21 -4.41 -0.07
C VAL A 8 5.60 -5.63 0.76
N ARG A 9 6.77 -5.55 1.41
CA ARG A 9 7.32 -6.60 2.26
C ARG A 9 7.82 -5.98 3.57
N GLY A 10 7.50 -6.62 4.68
CA GLY A 10 7.97 -6.29 6.02
C GLY A 10 8.91 -7.37 6.55
N SER A 11 9.78 -6.98 7.48
CA SER A 11 10.57 -7.94 8.26
C SER A 11 9.66 -8.79 9.18
N PRO A 12 10.17 -9.92 9.71
CA PRO A 12 9.45 -10.68 10.73
C PRO A 12 9.09 -9.88 11.98
N SER A 13 9.88 -8.84 12.29
CA SER A 13 9.70 -7.93 13.42
C SER A 13 8.70 -6.79 13.15
N CYS A 14 8.16 -6.68 11.93
CA CYS A 14 7.15 -5.69 11.60
C CYS A 14 5.85 -6.00 12.37
N LYS A 15 5.47 -5.10 13.27
CA LYS A 15 4.23 -5.22 14.07
C LYS A 15 3.00 -4.69 13.33
N THR A 16 3.21 -3.88 12.29
CA THR A 16 2.13 -3.29 11.49
C THR A 16 1.58 -4.33 10.53
N HIS A 17 0.25 -4.47 10.50
CA HIS A 17 -0.40 -5.32 9.50
C HIS A 17 -0.40 -4.62 8.13
N LEU A 18 0.67 -4.79 7.36
CA LEU A 18 0.89 -4.11 6.09
C LEU A 18 -0.25 -4.35 5.08
N GLY A 19 -0.83 -5.57 5.04
CA GLY A 19 -1.96 -5.87 4.16
C GLY A 19 -3.19 -4.99 4.38
N ARG A 20 -3.60 -4.78 5.64
CA ARG A 20 -4.75 -3.93 5.98
C ARG A 20 -4.46 -2.46 5.71
N LEU A 21 -3.27 -2.01 6.09
CA LEU A 21 -2.84 -0.63 5.85
C LEU A 21 -2.80 -0.31 4.36
N LEU A 22 -2.11 -1.15 3.57
CA LEU A 22 -1.96 -0.98 2.14
C LEU A 22 -3.32 -1.00 1.43
N SER A 23 -4.21 -1.91 1.83
CA SER A 23 -5.56 -2.03 1.26
C SER A 23 -6.38 -0.74 1.47
N SER A 24 -6.36 -0.19 2.70
CA SER A 24 -7.06 1.06 3.01
C SER A 24 -6.49 2.24 2.20
N VAL A 25 -5.17 2.41 2.17
CA VAL A 25 -4.54 3.51 1.42
C VAL A 25 -4.80 3.39 -0.09
N ALA A 26 -4.74 2.17 -0.64
CA ALA A 26 -5.02 1.95 -2.05
C ALA A 26 -6.47 2.29 -2.39
N ALA A 27 -7.43 1.86 -1.56
CA ALA A 27 -8.86 2.13 -1.74
C ALA A 27 -9.15 3.65 -1.73
N ASP A 28 -8.58 4.39 -0.78
CA ASP A 28 -8.74 5.87 -0.67
C ASP A 28 -8.24 6.61 -1.93
N LEU A 29 -7.38 5.97 -2.72
CA LEU A 29 -6.78 6.54 -3.93
C LEU A 29 -7.36 5.99 -5.24
N GLY A 30 -8.45 5.21 -5.16
CA GLY A 30 -9.09 4.58 -6.32
C GLY A 30 -8.31 3.40 -6.89
N GLY A 31 -7.47 2.78 -6.05
CA GLY A 31 -6.80 1.51 -6.31
C GLY A 31 -7.44 0.37 -5.54
N SER A 32 -6.77 -0.78 -5.54
CA SER A 32 -7.14 -1.93 -4.72
C SER A 32 -5.89 -2.65 -4.22
N GLY A 33 -6.00 -3.37 -3.12
CA GLY A 33 -4.86 -4.10 -2.56
C GLY A 33 -5.26 -5.00 -1.40
N GLY A 34 -4.31 -5.82 -0.96
CA GLY A 34 -4.50 -6.77 0.12
C GLY A 34 -3.32 -7.72 0.28
N GLY A 35 -3.46 -8.69 1.17
CA GLY A 35 -2.45 -9.68 1.50
C GLY A 35 -2.26 -9.86 3.00
N HIS A 36 -1.15 -10.49 3.37
CA HIS A 36 -0.82 -10.80 4.75
C HIS A 36 -0.28 -9.58 5.51
N ASP A 37 -0.08 -9.74 6.81
CA ASP A 37 0.54 -8.77 7.70
C ASP A 37 1.94 -8.33 7.24
N LYS A 38 2.72 -9.23 6.63
CA LYS A 38 4.11 -8.98 6.22
C LYS A 38 4.36 -8.94 4.72
N ALA A 39 3.43 -9.45 3.92
CA ALA A 39 3.58 -9.49 2.47
C ALA A 39 2.24 -9.19 1.81
N CYS A 40 2.18 -8.05 1.12
CA CYS A 40 0.96 -7.57 0.48
C CYS A 40 1.28 -6.91 -0.86
N GLY A 41 0.21 -6.65 -1.63
CA GLY A 41 0.30 -5.99 -2.92
C GLY A 41 -0.91 -5.11 -3.18
N ALA A 42 -0.74 -4.15 -4.09
CA ALA A 42 -1.79 -3.23 -4.51
C ALA A 42 -1.57 -2.75 -5.94
N VAL A 43 -2.66 -2.26 -6.55
CA VAL A 43 -2.65 -1.53 -7.81
C VAL A 43 -3.00 -0.07 -7.54
N ILE A 44 -2.17 0.85 -8.00
CA ILE A 44 -2.31 2.28 -7.74
C ILE A 44 -2.41 3.04 -9.07
N PRO A 45 -3.38 3.95 -9.25
CA PRO A 45 -3.43 4.81 -10.43
C PRO A 45 -2.14 5.61 -10.60
N LYS A 46 -1.55 5.61 -11.81
CA LYS A 46 -0.24 6.24 -12.10
C LYS A 46 -0.17 7.71 -11.64
N ARG A 47 -1.27 8.46 -11.74
CA ARG A 47 -1.36 9.87 -11.33
C ARG A 47 -1.38 10.07 -9.81
N LYS A 48 -1.59 9.02 -9.02
CA LYS A 48 -1.73 9.07 -7.55
C LYS A 48 -0.54 8.46 -6.82
N MET A 49 0.47 7.94 -7.52
CA MET A 49 1.63 7.28 -6.91
C MET A 49 2.36 8.16 -5.87
N LYS A 50 2.57 9.45 -6.16
CA LYS A 50 3.21 10.36 -5.19
C LYS A 50 2.38 10.51 -3.91
N LYS A 51 1.05 10.64 -4.05
CA LYS A 51 0.13 10.73 -2.90
C LYS A 51 0.08 9.42 -2.11
N PHE A 52 0.13 8.29 -2.82
CA PHE A 52 0.23 6.96 -2.21
C PHE A 52 1.45 6.84 -1.30
N LEU A 53 2.64 7.24 -1.77
CA LEU A 53 3.86 7.19 -0.95
C LEU A 53 3.77 8.09 0.29
N GLN A 54 3.19 9.29 0.15
CA GLN A 54 2.98 10.20 1.29
C GLN A 54 2.03 9.61 2.34
N GLU A 55 0.90 9.05 1.89
CA GLU A 55 -0.10 8.45 2.78
C GLU A 55 0.44 7.20 3.48
N MET A 56 1.19 6.36 2.75
CA MET A 56 1.85 5.18 3.33
C MET A 56 2.83 5.59 4.42
N ASN A 57 3.71 6.58 4.17
CA ASN A 57 4.65 7.06 5.19
C ASN A 57 3.91 7.65 6.39
N SER A 58 2.89 8.49 6.17
CA SER A 58 2.14 9.12 7.27
C SER A 58 1.44 8.12 8.20
N ARG A 59 1.09 6.93 7.70
CA ARG A 59 0.42 5.89 8.49
C ARG A 59 1.38 4.82 9.04
N LEU A 60 2.58 4.71 8.48
CA LEU A 60 3.63 3.80 8.99
C LEU A 60 4.40 4.40 10.17
N GLY A 61 4.53 5.74 10.22
CA GLY A 61 5.36 6.44 11.21
C GLY A 61 6.71 6.80 10.63
#